data_AF-A0A2R3Z657-F1
#
_entry.id   AF-A0A2R3Z657-F1
#
_cell.length_a   1.000
_cell.length_b   1.000
_cell.length_c   1.000
_cell.angle_alpha   90.00
_cell.angle_beta   90.00
_cell.angle_gamma   90.00
#
_symmetry.space_group_name_H-M   'P 1'
#
loop_
_entity.id
_entity.type
_entity.pdbx_description
1 polymer ?
#
loop_
_entity_poly.entity_id
_entity_poly.type
_entity_poly.pdbx_seq_one_letter_code
_entity_poly.pdbx_strand_id
1 'polypeptide(L)'
;MIRKKLLLLLFVLSLIGCTKDSTPSTKAPNLKTTGASASDLLSDDYYTSLHLEIAYVEGYKPSDQALSILSNFFQKRIYKPDGITMEMHSVASSGKSPFSIEEIADIEKKQRTKYNSGDEIVVWIYFADGKDEKDDNEKRTLGSAFRNTSIVIYEKSIKDFSNQIGAPPKEILEATTLEHEFCHLFGLVDLGAPLLSNHQDPENEHHCATAGCLMNAELEFGSGIADVINDSSVPDLKQACINDLRAAGGK
;
A
#
# COMPACT_ATOMS: atom_id res chain seq x y z
N MET A 1 -46.82 71.38 19.73
CA MET A 1 -45.80 70.76 18.84
C MET A 1 -45.76 69.26 19.13
N ILE A 2 -46.39 68.47 18.25
CA ILE A 2 -46.54 67.02 18.37
C ILE A 2 -45.25 66.35 17.88
N ARG A 3 -44.63 65.49 18.69
CA ARG A 3 -43.60 64.54 18.22
C ARG A 3 -44.04 63.13 18.55
N LYS A 4 -44.58 62.44 17.55
CA LYS A 4 -44.74 60.99 17.51
C LYS A 4 -43.35 60.35 17.55
N LYS A 5 -43.10 59.42 18.46
CA LYS A 5 -42.02 58.43 18.32
C LYS A 5 -42.62 57.05 18.45
N LEU A 6 -42.75 56.42 17.28
CA LEU A 6 -43.05 55.02 17.06
C LEU A 6 -41.86 54.21 17.56
N LEU A 7 -42.01 53.44 18.64
CA LEU A 7 -40.99 52.49 19.07
C LEU A 7 -41.27 51.16 18.36
N LEU A 8 -40.45 50.86 17.36
CA LEU A 8 -40.50 49.63 16.57
C LEU A 8 -39.97 48.48 17.42
N LEU A 9 -40.80 47.45 17.59
CA LEU A 9 -40.47 46.19 18.28
C LEU A 9 -39.50 45.40 17.38
N LEU A 10 -38.23 45.30 17.76
CA LEU A 10 -37.25 44.43 17.07
C LEU A 10 -37.21 43.08 17.79
N PHE A 11 -37.98 42.12 17.29
CA PHE A 11 -37.96 40.73 17.75
C PHE A 11 -36.75 40.05 17.09
N VAL A 12 -35.64 39.93 17.83
CA VAL A 12 -34.45 39.19 17.39
C VAL A 12 -34.74 37.70 17.53
N LEU A 13 -35.09 37.06 16.41
CA LEU A 13 -35.17 35.61 16.32
C LEU A 13 -33.73 35.07 16.28
N SER A 14 -33.24 34.57 17.42
CA SER A 14 -31.98 33.84 17.47
C SER A 14 -32.16 32.49 16.77
N LEU A 15 -31.70 32.41 15.51
CA LEU A 15 -31.48 31.14 14.83
C LEU A 15 -30.22 30.50 15.42
N ILE A 16 -30.41 29.63 16.42
CA ILE A 16 -29.38 28.70 16.88
C ILE A 16 -29.24 27.62 15.80
N GLY A 17 -28.35 27.86 14.84
CA GLY A 17 -27.91 26.84 13.89
C GLY A 17 -27.00 25.85 14.61
N CYS A 18 -27.46 24.61 14.78
CA CYS A 18 -26.60 23.49 15.15
C CYS A 18 -25.59 23.26 14.01
N THR A 19 -24.34 23.65 14.19
CA THR A 19 -23.23 23.08 13.42
C THR A 19 -23.12 21.62 13.83
N LYS A 20 -23.38 20.69 12.90
CA LYS A 20 -23.02 19.29 13.10
C LYS A 20 -21.49 19.24 13.11
N ASP A 21 -20.90 19.17 14.29
CA ASP A 21 -19.48 18.87 14.44
C ASP A 21 -19.24 17.47 13.88
N SER A 22 -18.70 17.41 12.66
CA SER A 22 -18.22 16.15 12.10
C SER A 22 -16.93 15.79 12.83
N THR A 23 -17.01 14.87 13.78
CA THR A 23 -15.82 14.22 14.36
C THR A 23 -14.95 13.69 13.22
N PRO A 24 -13.67 14.06 13.14
CA PRO A 24 -12.76 13.52 12.13
C PRO A 24 -12.79 11.99 12.18
N SER A 25 -13.06 11.35 11.05
CA SER A 25 -13.00 9.89 10.96
C SER A 25 -11.58 9.44 11.29
N THR A 26 -11.42 8.61 12.32
CA THR A 26 -10.12 8.03 12.72
C THR A 26 -9.50 7.16 11.62
N LYS A 27 -10.29 6.79 10.60
CA LYS A 27 -9.85 5.99 9.45
C LYS A 27 -9.32 6.83 8.30
N ALA A 28 -9.68 8.11 8.22
CA ALA A 28 -9.34 8.98 7.08
C ALA A 28 -7.84 9.03 6.74
N PRO A 29 -6.90 9.01 7.71
CA PRO A 29 -5.47 8.96 7.41
C PRO A 29 -5.03 7.75 6.59
N ASN A 30 -5.77 6.64 6.63
CA ASN A 30 -5.46 5.38 5.95
C ASN A 30 -6.22 5.21 4.61
N LEU A 31 -7.04 6.18 4.21
CA LEU A 31 -7.87 6.11 3.02
C LEU A 31 -7.41 7.08 1.91
N LYS A 32 -6.17 7.56 1.98
CA LYS A 32 -5.58 8.45 0.97
C LYS A 32 -5.12 7.64 -0.26
N THR A 33 -4.75 8.34 -1.33
CA THR A 33 -4.19 7.74 -2.54
C THR A 33 -2.83 7.08 -2.28
N THR A 34 -2.46 6.06 -3.06
CA THR A 34 -1.13 5.43 -3.02
C THR A 34 -0.02 6.48 -3.05
N GLY A 35 1.07 6.23 -2.32
CA GLY A 35 2.21 7.17 -2.18
C GLY A 35 1.97 8.38 -1.27
N ALA A 36 0.73 8.73 -0.90
CA ALA A 36 0.44 9.93 -0.12
C ALA A 36 0.95 9.92 1.33
N SER A 37 1.45 8.78 1.82
CA SER A 37 2.10 8.62 3.13
C SER A 37 3.55 8.17 3.01
N ALA A 38 4.22 8.48 1.88
CA ALA A 38 5.63 8.13 1.65
C ALA A 38 6.54 8.53 2.82
N SER A 39 6.55 9.82 3.19
CA SER A 39 7.37 10.31 4.30
C SER A 39 6.96 9.69 5.65
N ASP A 40 5.66 9.57 5.92
CA ASP A 40 5.14 8.92 7.13
C ASP A 40 5.66 7.47 7.31
N LEU A 41 5.75 6.72 6.20
CA LEU A 41 6.21 5.34 6.19
C LEU A 41 7.74 5.23 6.25
N LEU A 42 8.46 6.15 5.60
CA LEU A 42 9.92 6.10 5.44
C LEU A 42 10.70 6.69 6.62
N SER A 43 10.26 7.83 7.19
CA SER A 43 10.96 8.57 8.25
C SER A 43 10.35 8.32 9.64
N ASP A 44 11.06 8.74 10.69
CA ASP A 44 10.61 8.71 12.08
C ASP A 44 10.16 10.09 12.61
N ASP A 45 9.86 11.05 11.70
CA ASP A 45 9.49 12.42 12.07
C ASP A 45 8.19 12.50 12.90
N TYR A 46 7.24 11.60 12.59
CA TYR A 46 5.96 11.51 13.31
C TYR A 46 5.64 10.08 13.73
N TYR A 47 5.74 9.12 12.80
CA TYR A 47 5.49 7.71 13.09
C TYR A 47 6.80 6.97 13.35
N THR A 48 7.06 6.65 14.61
CA THR A 48 8.28 5.95 15.07
C THR A 48 8.14 4.42 15.04
N SER A 49 6.93 3.91 14.86
CA SER A 49 6.64 2.46 14.72
C SER A 49 5.73 2.16 13.53
N LEU A 50 5.86 0.94 12.99
CA LEU A 50 5.04 0.44 11.88
C LEU A 50 4.37 -0.88 12.31
N HIS A 51 3.05 -0.96 12.10
CA HIS A 51 2.28 -2.19 12.28
C HIS A 51 1.74 -2.69 10.95
N LEU A 52 1.96 -3.97 10.66
CA LEU A 52 1.34 -4.65 9.52
C LEU A 52 0.18 -5.51 9.99
N GLU A 53 -1.03 -5.14 9.58
CA GLU A 53 -2.20 -5.99 9.75
C GLU A 53 -2.38 -6.84 8.48
N ILE A 54 -2.10 -8.12 8.59
CA ILE A 54 -2.09 -9.06 7.47
C ILE A 54 -3.33 -9.97 7.54
N ALA A 55 -4.28 -9.73 6.65
CA ALA A 55 -5.43 -10.60 6.43
C ALA A 55 -5.09 -11.62 5.33
N TYR A 56 -5.40 -12.90 5.52
CA TYR A 56 -5.18 -13.92 4.50
C TYR A 56 -6.34 -14.90 4.41
N VAL A 57 -6.68 -15.35 3.20
CA VAL A 57 -7.66 -16.42 3.04
C VAL A 57 -7.05 -17.76 3.48
N GLU A 58 -7.83 -18.64 4.12
CA GLU A 58 -7.36 -19.97 4.53
C GLU A 58 -6.70 -20.72 3.36
N GLY A 59 -5.48 -21.23 3.58
CA GLY A 59 -4.66 -21.86 2.52
C GLY A 59 -3.83 -20.90 1.66
N TYR A 60 -3.92 -19.58 1.92
CA TYR A 60 -3.18 -18.50 1.24
C TYR A 60 -2.42 -17.63 2.26
N LYS A 61 -2.01 -18.21 3.39
CA LYS A 61 -1.13 -17.54 4.35
C LYS A 61 0.24 -17.29 3.69
N PRO A 62 0.84 -16.07 3.83
CA PRO A 62 2.20 -15.84 3.36
C PRO A 62 3.21 -16.78 4.02
N SER A 63 4.30 -17.07 3.32
CA SER A 63 5.43 -17.78 3.93
C SER A 63 6.15 -16.93 4.98
N ASP A 64 6.60 -17.58 6.06
CA ASP A 64 7.41 -16.91 7.09
C ASP A 64 8.74 -16.39 6.51
N GLN A 65 9.26 -17.04 5.47
CA GLN A 65 10.47 -16.61 4.77
C GLN A 65 10.25 -15.29 4.02
N ALA A 66 9.13 -15.12 3.31
CA ALA A 66 8.82 -13.87 2.64
C ALA A 66 8.70 -12.69 3.63
N LEU A 67 8.05 -12.91 4.78
CA LEU A 67 7.92 -11.90 5.83
C LEU A 67 9.27 -11.57 6.49
N SER A 68 10.17 -12.54 6.63
CA SER A 68 11.55 -12.32 7.09
C SER A 68 12.36 -11.48 6.11
N ILE A 69 12.24 -11.75 4.81
CA ILE A 69 12.88 -10.97 3.74
C ILE A 69 12.36 -9.52 3.76
N LEU A 70 11.04 -9.32 3.80
CA LEU A 70 10.41 -8.00 3.91
C LEU A 70 10.89 -7.25 5.17
N SER A 71 11.02 -7.93 6.30
CA SER A 71 11.53 -7.33 7.54
C SER A 71 12.97 -6.80 7.35
N ASN A 72 13.83 -7.56 6.67
CA ASN A 72 15.19 -7.13 6.34
C ASN A 72 15.20 -5.95 5.38
N PHE A 73 14.28 -5.90 4.41
CA PHE A 73 14.10 -4.76 3.53
C PHE A 73 13.76 -3.49 4.32
N PHE A 74 12.80 -3.55 5.24
CA PHE A 74 12.50 -2.40 6.09
C PHE A 74 13.70 -1.93 6.93
N GLN A 75 14.47 -2.85 7.53
CA GLN A 75 15.67 -2.48 8.27
C GLN A 75 16.67 -1.70 7.43
N LYS A 76 16.76 -2.00 6.13
CA LYS A 76 17.63 -1.31 5.17
C LYS A 76 17.06 0.00 4.64
N ARG A 77 15.73 0.21 4.68
CA ARG A 77 15.06 1.30 3.93
C ARG A 77 14.35 2.34 4.78
N ILE A 78 13.85 2.00 5.96
CA ILE A 78 13.00 2.92 6.74
C ILE A 78 13.55 3.17 8.15
N TYR A 79 13.18 4.32 8.74
CA TYR A 79 13.44 4.66 10.13
C TYR A 79 12.17 4.43 10.95
N LYS A 80 12.20 3.41 11.81
CA LYS A 80 11.14 3.06 12.78
C LYS A 80 11.78 2.61 14.10
N PRO A 81 12.32 3.54 14.90
CA PRO A 81 13.12 3.23 16.09
C PRO A 81 12.35 2.45 17.16
N ASP A 82 11.02 2.60 17.23
CA ASP A 82 10.18 1.86 18.17
C ASP A 82 9.76 0.49 17.66
N GLY A 83 10.20 0.13 16.45
CA GLY A 83 10.11 -1.20 15.89
C GLY A 83 9.01 -1.37 14.84
N ILE A 84 9.00 -2.58 14.26
CA ILE A 84 8.03 -3.01 13.26
C ILE A 84 7.37 -4.28 13.77
N THR A 85 6.04 -4.31 13.78
CA THR A 85 5.26 -5.47 14.23
C THR A 85 4.37 -5.98 13.11
N MET A 86 4.04 -7.28 13.16
CA MET A 86 3.14 -7.92 12.20
C MET A 86 2.10 -8.73 12.96
N GLU A 87 0.82 -8.51 12.68
CA GLU A 87 -0.30 -9.29 13.17
C GLU A 87 -0.99 -9.97 11.98
N MET A 88 -1.19 -11.28 12.06
CA MET A 88 -1.82 -12.08 11.00
C MET A 88 -3.15 -12.66 11.49
N HIS A 89 -4.18 -12.59 10.66
CA HIS A 89 -5.45 -13.27 10.91
C HIS A 89 -6.05 -13.86 9.63
N SER A 90 -6.70 -15.02 9.76
CA SER A 90 -7.39 -15.66 8.65
C SER A 90 -8.75 -15.01 8.39
N VAL A 91 -9.13 -14.87 7.13
CA VAL A 91 -10.46 -14.45 6.69
C VAL A 91 -11.08 -15.53 5.79
N ALA A 92 -12.40 -15.57 5.73
CA ALA A 92 -13.10 -16.45 4.80
C ALA A 92 -12.94 -15.95 3.36
N SER A 93 -12.91 -16.88 2.40
CA SER A 93 -13.03 -16.54 0.99
C SER A 93 -14.31 -15.72 0.76
N SER A 94 -14.20 -14.65 -0.02
CA SER A 94 -15.36 -13.87 -0.42
C SER A 94 -16.12 -14.51 -1.60
N GLY A 95 -15.50 -15.47 -2.30
CA GLY A 95 -16.06 -16.11 -3.49
C GLY A 95 -16.19 -15.18 -4.70
N LYS A 96 -15.52 -14.03 -4.70
CA LYS A 96 -15.69 -12.98 -5.72
C LYS A 96 -14.67 -12.99 -6.85
N SER A 97 -13.62 -13.81 -6.77
CA SER A 97 -12.57 -13.88 -7.80
C SER A 97 -13.14 -14.08 -9.23
N PRO A 98 -12.62 -13.38 -10.25
CA PRO A 98 -11.51 -12.41 -10.19
C PRO A 98 -11.92 -11.09 -9.51
N PHE A 99 -10.96 -10.40 -8.90
CA PHE A 99 -11.21 -9.25 -8.04
C PHE A 99 -11.00 -7.92 -8.75
N SER A 100 -11.94 -6.98 -8.55
CA SER A 100 -11.69 -5.55 -8.75
C SER A 100 -11.08 -4.93 -7.48
N ILE A 101 -10.38 -3.80 -7.63
CA ILE A 101 -9.82 -3.06 -6.49
C ILE A 101 -10.92 -2.54 -5.55
N GLU A 102 -12.09 -2.18 -6.07
CA GLU A 102 -13.25 -1.79 -5.26
C GLU A 102 -13.73 -2.94 -4.37
N GLU A 103 -13.71 -4.18 -4.89
CA GLU A 103 -14.08 -5.35 -4.10
C GLU A 103 -13.06 -5.65 -3.01
N ILE A 104 -11.76 -5.50 -3.29
CA ILE A 104 -10.69 -5.57 -2.29
C ILE A 104 -10.87 -4.48 -1.22
N ALA A 105 -11.19 -3.24 -1.61
CA ALA A 105 -11.44 -2.15 -0.68
C ALA A 105 -12.68 -2.41 0.20
N ASP A 106 -13.71 -3.07 -0.34
CA ASP A 106 -14.88 -3.52 0.43
C ASP A 106 -14.54 -4.63 1.43
N ILE A 107 -13.58 -5.50 1.10
CA ILE A 107 -13.01 -6.49 2.03
C ILE A 107 -12.22 -5.77 3.13
N GLU A 108 -11.31 -4.86 2.78
CA GLU A 108 -10.56 -4.03 3.74
C GLU A 108 -11.50 -3.35 4.74
N LYS A 109 -12.56 -2.70 4.24
CA LYS A 109 -13.52 -1.99 5.09
C LYS A 109 -14.17 -2.88 6.16
N LYS A 110 -14.32 -4.18 5.87
CA LYS A 110 -14.92 -5.18 6.78
C LYS A 110 -13.90 -5.84 7.68
N GLN A 111 -12.69 -6.10 7.18
CA GLN A 111 -11.70 -6.94 7.85
C GLN A 111 -10.61 -6.13 8.57
N ARG A 112 -10.33 -4.90 8.14
CA ARG A 112 -9.32 -4.04 8.78
C ARG A 112 -9.78 -3.60 10.16
N THR A 113 -9.01 -3.95 11.17
CA THR A 113 -9.27 -3.65 12.58
C THR A 113 -8.31 -2.62 13.17
N LYS A 114 -7.16 -2.39 12.54
CA LYS A 114 -6.12 -1.46 12.99
C LYS A 114 -6.02 -0.25 12.07
N TYR A 115 -5.83 0.92 12.67
CA TYR A 115 -5.66 2.21 12.00
C TYR A 115 -4.60 3.00 12.76
N ASN A 116 -4.03 4.02 12.11
CA ASN A 116 -2.97 4.83 12.71
C ASN A 116 -3.41 5.35 14.08
N SER A 117 -2.53 5.25 15.07
CA SER A 117 -2.81 5.66 16.44
C SER A 117 -1.53 6.16 17.10
N GLY A 118 -1.57 7.35 17.70
CA GLY A 118 -0.37 7.97 18.26
C GLY A 118 0.72 8.14 17.20
N ASP A 119 1.87 7.53 17.47
CA ASP A 119 3.09 7.46 16.66
C ASP A 119 3.24 6.11 15.91
N GLU A 120 2.18 5.29 15.85
CA GLU A 120 2.12 4.06 15.05
C GLU A 120 1.37 4.28 13.73
N ILE A 121 2.04 4.02 12.60
CA ILE A 121 1.40 3.91 11.29
C ILE A 121 1.06 2.45 11.00
N VAL A 122 -0.14 2.22 10.45
CA VAL A 122 -0.65 0.88 10.16
C VAL A 122 -0.81 0.68 8.66
N VAL A 123 -0.21 -0.38 8.13
CA VAL A 123 -0.43 -0.88 6.76
C VAL A 123 -1.27 -2.16 6.81
N TRP A 124 -2.30 -2.21 5.98
CA TRP A 124 -3.16 -3.39 5.83
C TRP A 124 -2.78 -4.15 4.56
N ILE A 125 -2.61 -5.47 4.66
CA ILE A 125 -2.19 -6.33 3.55
C ILE A 125 -3.16 -7.50 3.44
N TYR A 126 -3.68 -7.75 2.24
CA TYR A 126 -4.59 -8.87 2.00
C TYR A 126 -4.00 -9.89 1.03
N PHE A 127 -3.86 -11.14 1.50
CA PHE A 127 -3.48 -12.28 0.66
C PHE A 127 -4.75 -12.96 0.12
N ALA A 128 -5.05 -12.67 -1.14
CA ALA A 128 -6.27 -13.07 -1.83
C ALA A 128 -6.18 -14.50 -2.41
N ASP A 129 -7.31 -15.20 -2.41
CA ASP A 129 -7.50 -16.53 -3.00
C ASP A 129 -7.92 -16.48 -4.49
N GLY A 130 -7.70 -15.35 -5.14
CA GLY A 130 -8.11 -15.08 -6.51
C GLY A 130 -7.10 -14.23 -7.26
N LYS A 131 -7.42 -13.93 -8.51
CA LYS A 131 -6.61 -13.12 -9.41
C LYS A 131 -7.22 -11.73 -9.62
N ASP A 132 -6.45 -10.81 -10.17
CA ASP A 132 -6.95 -9.51 -10.63
C ASP A 132 -7.92 -9.69 -11.82
N GLU A 133 -8.94 -8.83 -11.91
CA GLU A 133 -9.91 -8.84 -13.01
C GLU A 133 -9.32 -8.43 -14.37
N LYS A 134 -8.21 -7.69 -14.38
CA LYS A 134 -7.51 -7.22 -15.58
C LYS A 134 -6.53 -8.27 -16.13
N ASP A 135 -6.32 -9.36 -15.40
CA ASP A 135 -5.44 -10.45 -15.84
C ASP A 135 -5.94 -11.12 -17.12
N ASP A 136 -5.07 -11.21 -18.13
CA ASP A 136 -5.33 -11.89 -19.40
C ASP A 136 -4.40 -13.09 -19.60
N ASN A 137 -4.20 -13.58 -20.83
CA ASN A 137 -3.36 -14.74 -21.08
C ASN A 137 -1.85 -14.44 -21.05
N GLU A 138 -1.47 -13.17 -21.19
CA GLU A 138 -0.09 -12.71 -21.32
C GLU A 138 0.42 -12.04 -20.05
N LYS A 139 -0.45 -11.33 -19.32
CA LYS A 139 -0.10 -10.58 -18.10
C LYS A 139 -0.88 -11.07 -16.88
N ARG A 140 -0.17 -11.25 -15.77
CA ARG A 140 -0.71 -11.66 -14.47
C ARG A 140 -0.23 -10.72 -13.39
N THR A 141 -1.14 -9.97 -12.79
CA THR A 141 -0.86 -9.06 -11.68
C THR A 141 -0.63 -9.88 -10.41
N LEU A 142 0.52 -9.70 -9.76
CA LEU A 142 0.87 -10.44 -8.53
C LEU A 142 0.50 -9.68 -7.25
N GLY A 143 0.46 -8.35 -7.29
CA GLY A 143 0.08 -7.49 -6.19
C GLY A 143 -0.40 -6.13 -6.66
N SER A 144 -0.98 -5.35 -5.74
CA SER A 144 -1.33 -3.95 -5.99
C SER A 144 -1.41 -3.13 -4.71
N ALA A 145 -0.75 -1.98 -4.69
CA ALA A 145 -0.92 -0.92 -3.71
C ALA A 145 -2.06 0.02 -4.13
N PHE A 146 -3.20 -0.05 -3.45
CA PHE A 146 -4.43 0.64 -3.86
C PHE A 146 -4.84 1.82 -2.97
N ARG A 147 -4.16 2.02 -1.84
CA ARG A 147 -4.27 3.19 -0.96
C ARG A 147 -2.90 3.50 -0.36
N ASN A 148 -2.77 4.63 0.32
CA ASN A 148 -1.53 5.01 1.01
C ASN A 148 -1.04 4.01 2.07
N THR A 149 -1.90 3.11 2.54
CA THR A 149 -1.56 2.10 3.56
C THR A 149 -2.26 0.76 3.31
N SER A 150 -2.54 0.41 2.06
CA SER A 150 -3.30 -0.80 1.74
C SER A 150 -2.75 -1.50 0.49
N ILE A 151 -2.43 -2.78 0.64
CA ILE A 151 -1.88 -3.66 -0.40
C ILE A 151 -2.76 -4.91 -0.53
N VAL A 152 -2.95 -5.39 -1.75
CA VAL A 152 -3.39 -6.77 -2.02
C VAL A 152 -2.25 -7.55 -2.64
N ILE A 153 -2.10 -8.81 -2.22
CA ILE A 153 -1.23 -9.80 -2.83
C ILE A 153 -2.15 -10.89 -3.40
N TYR A 154 -2.09 -11.12 -4.70
CA TYR A 154 -2.85 -12.16 -5.39
C TYR A 154 -2.15 -13.52 -5.19
N GLU A 155 -2.17 -14.03 -3.96
CA GLU A 155 -1.43 -15.24 -3.56
C GLU A 155 -1.84 -16.47 -4.38
N LYS A 156 -3.08 -16.52 -4.89
CA LYS A 156 -3.45 -17.53 -5.88
C LYS A 156 -2.63 -17.45 -7.15
N SER A 157 -2.47 -16.25 -7.72
CA SER A 157 -1.64 -16.04 -8.91
C SER A 157 -0.18 -16.39 -8.64
N ILE A 158 0.37 -15.98 -7.49
CA ILE A 158 1.74 -16.34 -7.07
C ILE A 158 1.91 -17.86 -6.96
N LYS A 159 0.99 -18.56 -6.29
CA LYS A 159 1.02 -20.03 -6.17
C LYS A 159 0.95 -20.70 -7.52
N ASP A 160 -0.01 -20.30 -8.37
CA ASP A 160 -0.18 -20.86 -9.71
C ASP A 160 1.08 -20.65 -10.58
N PHE A 161 1.73 -19.49 -10.47
CA PHE A 161 2.98 -19.20 -11.16
C PHE A 161 4.16 -20.01 -10.61
N SER A 162 4.34 -20.05 -9.29
CA SER A 162 5.44 -20.78 -8.64
C SER A 162 5.41 -22.30 -8.89
N ASN A 163 4.25 -22.86 -9.24
CA ASN A 163 4.09 -24.27 -9.59
C ASN A 163 4.53 -24.61 -11.03
N GLN A 164 4.88 -23.62 -11.84
CA GLN A 164 5.36 -23.83 -13.21
C GLN A 164 6.82 -24.29 -13.23
N ILE A 165 7.18 -25.09 -14.23
CA ILE A 165 8.56 -25.58 -14.38
C ILE A 165 9.49 -24.41 -14.64
N GLY A 166 10.53 -24.26 -13.81
CA GLY A 166 11.52 -23.19 -13.92
C GLY A 166 11.10 -21.86 -13.29
N ALA A 167 9.94 -21.80 -12.65
CA ALA A 167 9.52 -20.62 -11.90
C ALA A 167 10.39 -20.41 -10.64
N PRO A 168 10.61 -19.16 -10.20
CA PRO A 168 11.23 -18.88 -8.91
C PRO A 168 10.46 -19.48 -7.73
N PRO A 169 11.12 -19.73 -6.58
CA PRO A 169 10.45 -20.21 -5.38
C PRO A 169 9.34 -19.26 -4.92
N LYS A 170 8.24 -19.82 -4.41
CA LYS A 170 7.04 -19.06 -4.01
C LYS A 170 7.37 -17.94 -3.01
N GLU A 171 8.19 -18.26 -2.02
CA GLU A 171 8.64 -17.32 -0.99
C GLU A 171 9.42 -16.12 -1.55
N ILE A 172 10.12 -16.30 -2.66
CA ILE A 172 10.85 -15.21 -3.33
C ILE A 172 9.89 -14.35 -4.16
N LEU A 173 8.88 -14.96 -4.79
CA LEU A 173 7.83 -14.23 -5.50
C LEU A 173 6.97 -13.41 -4.53
N GLU A 174 6.57 -14.00 -3.40
CA GLU A 174 5.87 -13.30 -2.31
C GLU A 174 6.70 -12.11 -1.81
N ALA A 175 7.98 -12.33 -1.48
CA ALA A 175 8.86 -11.28 -1.00
C ALA A 175 9.06 -10.16 -2.03
N THR A 176 9.29 -10.51 -3.29
CA THR A 176 9.49 -9.55 -4.38
C THR A 176 8.23 -8.70 -4.57
N THR A 177 7.06 -9.33 -4.61
CA THR A 177 5.77 -8.64 -4.75
C THR A 177 5.54 -7.71 -3.55
N LEU A 178 5.73 -8.20 -2.32
CA LEU A 178 5.58 -7.37 -1.12
C LEU A 178 6.51 -6.15 -1.13
N GLU A 179 7.80 -6.34 -1.40
CA GLU A 179 8.76 -5.23 -1.43
C GLU A 179 8.44 -4.21 -2.54
N HIS A 180 8.00 -4.69 -3.72
CA HIS A 180 7.54 -3.86 -4.83
C HIS A 180 6.33 -2.99 -4.43
N GLU A 181 5.28 -3.60 -3.87
CA GLU A 181 4.08 -2.87 -3.45
C GLU A 181 4.37 -1.89 -2.31
N PHE A 182 5.28 -2.24 -1.40
CA PHE A 182 5.75 -1.29 -0.38
C PHE A 182 6.49 -0.11 -0.98
N CYS A 183 7.23 -0.29 -2.07
CA CYS A 183 7.87 0.82 -2.76
C CYS A 183 6.84 1.78 -3.42
N HIS A 184 5.70 1.27 -3.91
CA HIS A 184 4.58 2.13 -4.29
C HIS A 184 3.99 2.88 -3.09
N LEU A 185 3.86 2.24 -1.92
CA LEU A 185 3.45 2.94 -0.69
C LEU A 185 4.45 4.01 -0.24
N PHE A 186 5.75 3.75 -0.45
CA PHE A 186 6.85 4.71 -0.25
C PHE A 186 6.86 5.82 -1.31
N GLY A 187 5.91 5.80 -2.25
CA GLY A 187 5.71 6.83 -3.26
C GLY A 187 6.79 6.84 -4.34
N LEU A 188 7.57 5.76 -4.48
CA LEU A 188 8.65 5.71 -5.47
C LEU A 188 8.09 5.77 -6.88
N VAL A 189 8.87 6.40 -7.77
CA VAL A 189 8.54 6.63 -9.18
C VAL A 189 7.24 7.43 -9.35
N ASP A 190 7.33 8.75 -9.18
CA ASP A 190 6.26 9.70 -9.49
C ASP A 190 4.88 9.39 -8.83
N LEU A 191 4.89 8.82 -7.62
CA LEU A 191 3.67 8.52 -6.84
C LEU A 191 3.50 9.38 -5.58
N GLY A 192 4.59 9.95 -5.05
CA GLY A 192 4.54 10.79 -3.86
C GLY A 192 5.92 11.18 -3.33
N ALA A 193 6.92 10.31 -3.49
CA ALA A 193 8.32 10.68 -3.28
C ALA A 193 8.80 11.61 -4.40
N PRO A 194 9.72 12.55 -4.12
CA PRO A 194 10.32 13.38 -5.16
C PRO A 194 11.05 12.52 -6.20
N LEU A 195 10.70 12.68 -7.48
CA LEU A 195 11.42 12.06 -8.60
C LEU A 195 12.68 12.88 -8.92
N LEU A 196 13.86 12.42 -8.48
CA LEU A 196 15.11 13.19 -8.58
C LEU A 196 15.81 13.07 -9.94
N SER A 197 15.45 12.07 -10.74
CA SER A 197 15.96 11.86 -12.09
C SER A 197 14.89 11.20 -12.96
N ASN A 198 14.98 11.31 -14.28
CA ASN A 198 14.03 10.62 -15.14
C ASN A 198 14.40 9.14 -15.27
N HIS A 199 13.79 8.30 -14.42
CA HIS A 199 13.93 6.84 -14.46
C HIS A 199 12.59 6.10 -14.53
N GLN A 200 11.49 6.81 -14.73
CA GLN A 200 10.18 6.22 -14.97
C GLN A 200 10.15 5.53 -16.35
N ASP A 201 9.49 4.38 -16.40
CA ASP A 201 9.17 3.67 -17.63
C ASP A 201 8.09 4.44 -18.41
N PRO A 202 8.35 4.84 -19.67
CA PRO A 202 7.38 5.58 -20.48
C PRO A 202 6.13 4.77 -20.83
N GLU A 203 6.18 3.44 -20.81
CA GLU A 203 5.05 2.57 -21.16
C GLU A 203 4.33 2.02 -19.92
N ASN A 204 4.96 2.12 -18.74
CA ASN A 204 4.41 1.65 -17.47
C ASN A 204 4.60 2.73 -16.40
N GLU A 205 3.59 3.60 -16.25
CA GLU A 205 3.62 4.65 -15.23
C GLU A 205 3.87 4.07 -13.83
N HIS A 206 4.54 4.85 -12.99
CA HIS A 206 4.92 4.47 -11.63
C HIS A 206 5.90 3.30 -11.50
N HIS A 207 6.51 2.87 -12.61
CA HIS A 207 7.55 1.84 -12.63
C HIS A 207 8.88 2.37 -13.14
N CYS A 208 9.97 1.74 -12.71
CA CYS A 208 11.32 2.10 -13.09
C CYS A 208 11.73 1.43 -14.41
N ALA A 209 12.20 2.23 -15.36
CA ALA A 209 12.74 1.77 -16.65
C ALA A 209 14.08 1.02 -16.52
N THR A 210 14.70 1.03 -15.33
CA THR A 210 16.03 0.42 -15.16
C THR A 210 15.92 -1.09 -15.02
N ALA A 211 16.54 -1.83 -15.94
CA ALA A 211 16.57 -3.29 -15.92
C ALA A 211 17.07 -3.86 -14.57
N GLY A 212 16.36 -4.88 -14.09
CA GLY A 212 16.67 -5.54 -12.82
C GLY A 212 16.48 -4.67 -11.57
N CYS A 213 15.78 -3.54 -11.68
CA CYS A 213 15.32 -2.78 -10.52
C CYS A 213 14.12 -3.48 -9.88
N LEU A 214 14.05 -3.47 -8.55
CA LEU A 214 12.86 -3.91 -7.82
C LEU A 214 11.57 -3.22 -8.31
N MET A 215 11.65 -1.97 -8.78
CA MET A 215 10.50 -1.21 -9.29
C MET A 215 10.23 -1.40 -10.78
N ASN A 216 10.85 -2.35 -11.46
CA ASN A 216 10.54 -2.61 -12.87
C ASN A 216 9.18 -3.32 -13.03
N ALA A 217 8.38 -2.92 -14.02
CA ALA A 217 7.01 -3.42 -14.23
C ALA A 217 6.94 -4.92 -14.55
N GLU A 218 8.01 -5.54 -15.05
CA GLU A 218 8.05 -6.99 -15.32
C GLU A 218 7.83 -7.83 -14.05
N LEU A 219 8.12 -7.25 -12.88
CA LEU A 219 7.92 -7.86 -11.57
C LEU A 219 6.45 -7.83 -11.12
N GLU A 220 5.67 -6.84 -11.56
CA GLU A 220 4.23 -6.76 -11.27
C GLU A 220 3.46 -7.79 -12.10
N PHE A 221 3.81 -7.94 -13.39
CA PHE A 221 3.00 -8.67 -14.37
C PHE A 221 3.34 -10.14 -14.61
N GLY A 222 4.28 -10.73 -13.85
CA GLY A 222 4.62 -12.16 -13.92
C GLY A 222 5.18 -12.67 -15.25
N SER A 223 5.07 -11.92 -16.35
CA SER A 223 5.46 -12.31 -17.70
C SER A 223 6.98 -12.28 -17.92
N GLY A 224 7.71 -11.52 -17.10
CA GLY A 224 9.18 -11.43 -17.12
C GLY A 224 9.83 -11.71 -15.77
N ILE A 225 9.06 -12.01 -14.72
CA ILE A 225 9.58 -12.13 -13.35
C ILE A 225 10.64 -13.24 -13.21
N ALA A 226 10.53 -14.33 -13.98
CA ALA A 226 11.52 -15.40 -13.96
C ALA A 226 12.90 -14.94 -14.49
N ASP A 227 12.91 -14.07 -15.50
CA ASP A 227 14.13 -13.50 -16.08
C ASP A 227 14.73 -12.39 -15.21
N VAL A 228 13.93 -11.78 -14.32
CA VAL A 228 14.40 -10.79 -13.36
C VAL A 228 14.93 -11.45 -12.08
N ILE A 229 14.29 -12.53 -11.62
CA ILE A 229 14.69 -13.34 -10.45
C ILE A 229 15.64 -14.47 -10.90
N ASN A 230 16.78 -14.10 -11.48
CA ASN A 230 17.74 -15.08 -12.03
C ASN A 230 18.42 -15.96 -10.96
N ASP A 231 18.62 -15.43 -9.75
CA ASP A 231 19.39 -16.09 -8.69
C ASP A 231 18.52 -16.57 -7.51
N SER A 232 17.20 -16.71 -7.72
CA SER A 232 16.25 -17.02 -6.63
C SER A 232 16.35 -16.02 -5.45
N SER A 233 16.63 -14.76 -5.76
CA SER A 233 16.74 -13.67 -4.80
C SER A 233 15.91 -12.46 -5.23
N VAL A 234 15.38 -11.71 -4.27
CA VAL A 234 14.66 -10.46 -4.54
C VAL A 234 15.60 -9.45 -5.22
N PRO A 235 15.21 -8.84 -6.36
CA PRO A 235 16.00 -7.79 -6.99
C PRO A 235 16.17 -6.56 -6.09
N ASP A 236 17.32 -5.91 -6.15
CA ASP A 236 17.54 -4.66 -5.42
C ASP A 236 16.93 -3.44 -6.12
N LEU A 237 16.52 -2.44 -5.34
CA LEU A 237 16.29 -1.08 -5.83
C LEU A 237 17.58 -0.52 -6.45
N LYS A 238 17.49 -0.02 -7.69
CA LYS A 238 18.61 0.68 -8.33
C LYS A 238 18.76 2.09 -7.78
N GLN A 239 19.93 2.69 -8.05
CA GLN A 239 20.37 3.93 -7.42
C GLN A 239 19.36 5.09 -7.56
N ALA A 240 18.67 5.21 -8.69
CA ALA A 240 17.68 6.26 -8.90
C ALA A 240 16.49 6.15 -7.92
N CYS A 241 15.90 4.95 -7.78
CA CYS A 241 14.85 4.69 -6.80
C CYS A 241 15.34 4.87 -5.35
N ILE A 242 16.59 4.49 -5.05
CA ILE A 242 17.20 4.76 -3.73
C ILE A 242 17.32 6.26 -3.45
N ASN A 243 17.65 7.06 -4.45
CA ASN A 243 17.75 8.51 -4.29
C ASN A 243 16.39 9.13 -3.98
N ASP A 244 15.34 8.72 -4.69
CA ASP A 244 13.96 9.18 -4.44
C ASP A 244 13.49 8.75 -3.04
N LEU A 245 13.75 7.51 -2.65
CA LEU A 245 13.44 6.97 -1.32
C LEU A 245 14.09 7.81 -0.20
N ARG A 246 15.37 8.16 -0.36
CA ARG A 246 16.09 9.03 0.58
C ARG A 246 15.55 10.45 0.59
N ALA A 247 15.18 10.98 -0.58
CA ALA A 247 14.58 12.31 -0.68
C ALA A 247 13.22 12.40 0.03
N ALA A 248 12.51 11.29 0.13
CA ALA A 248 11.27 11.15 0.88
C ALA A 248 11.46 10.79 2.37
N GLY A 249 12.71 10.71 2.86
CA GLY A 249 13.02 10.51 4.28
C GLY A 249 13.49 9.10 4.67
N GLY A 250 13.72 8.21 3.70
CA GLY A 250 14.25 6.86 3.94
C GLY A 250 15.79 6.77 4.04
N LYS A 251 16.30 5.55 4.20
CA LYS A 251 17.74 5.20 4.36
C LYS A 251 18.53 5.07 3.05
#